data_AF-A0A117NC92-F1
#
_entry.id   AF-A0A117NC92-F1
#
_cell.length_a   1.000
_cell.length_b   1.000
_cell.length_c   1.000
_cell.angle_alpha   90.00
_cell.angle_beta   90.00
_cell.angle_gamma   90.00
#
_symmetry.space_group_name_H-M   'P 1'
#
loop_
_entity.id
_entity.type
_entity.pdbx_description
1 polymer ?
#
loop_
_entity_poly.entity_id
_entity_poly.type
_entity_poly.pdbx_seq_one_letter_code
_entity_poly.pdbx_strand_id
1 'polypeptide(L)'
;MEENYHSADKFRWSLNSFLRTLKEIMQLVSMEVQGSKELSKLVVAKKSELSSDPLIAYLYKQRDVVVHKEMLKPASRGSVGFTRGRGMKLGLGLPIDPLSDSREAIKKYIYFAAKDTDFMGILYTEEDGGGEYTCVQRQWRLSHFPETEITELAASAWEKVAQASFDVAGEMGAKLIKPTFKLGNPNQVQFEIYRPEWVKEQLEHSKKLIAKNGV
;
A
#
# COMPACT_ATOMS: atom_id res chain seq x y z
N MET A 1 0.84 -7.48 -2.21
CA MET A 1 0.90 -6.00 -2.21
C MET A 1 1.26 -5.48 -0.82
N GLU A 2 0.56 -5.92 0.23
CA GLU A 2 0.86 -5.57 1.64
C GLU A 2 2.30 -5.89 2.06
N GLU A 3 2.86 -7.04 1.63
CA GLU A 3 4.26 -7.40 1.89
C GLU A 3 5.30 -6.34 1.43
N ASN A 4 4.94 -5.54 0.42
CA ASN A 4 5.82 -4.53 -0.14
C ASN A 4 5.44 -3.11 0.33
N TYR A 5 4.49 -2.94 1.25
CA TYR A 5 3.86 -1.65 1.57
C TYR A 5 4.85 -0.56 1.96
N HIS A 6 5.92 -0.93 2.65
CA HIS A 6 6.95 -0.01 3.14
C HIS A 6 8.15 0.17 2.19
N SER A 7 8.18 -0.54 1.05
CA SER A 7 9.13 -0.33 -0.04
C SER A 7 8.40 0.35 -1.22
N ALA A 8 8.64 1.64 -1.39
CA ALA A 8 7.88 2.50 -2.28
C ALA A 8 7.92 2.01 -3.74
N ASP A 9 9.08 1.56 -4.22
CA ASP A 9 9.22 1.03 -5.58
C ASP A 9 8.46 -0.29 -5.71
N LYS A 10 8.74 -1.26 -4.84
CA LYS A 10 8.11 -2.59 -4.89
C LYS A 10 6.59 -2.54 -4.73
N PHE A 11 6.09 -1.63 -3.89
CA PHE A 11 4.67 -1.39 -3.72
C PHE A 11 4.04 -0.93 -5.03
N ARG A 12 4.66 0.06 -5.70
CA ARG A 12 4.19 0.58 -6.99
C ARG A 12 4.20 -0.48 -8.09
N TRP A 13 5.24 -1.31 -8.15
CA TRP A 13 5.29 -2.46 -9.06
C TRP A 13 4.17 -3.47 -8.78
N SER A 14 3.91 -3.77 -7.51
CA SER A 14 2.84 -4.67 -7.09
C SER A 14 1.46 -4.12 -7.47
N LEU A 15 1.23 -2.82 -7.23
CA LEU A 15 0.01 -2.12 -7.59
C LEU A 15 -0.21 -2.10 -9.11
N ASN A 16 0.81 -1.75 -9.89
CA ASN A 16 0.71 -1.73 -11.34
C ASN A 16 0.40 -3.13 -11.90
N SER A 17 1.04 -4.17 -11.36
CA SER A 17 0.77 -5.56 -11.74
C SER A 17 -0.68 -5.95 -11.44
N PHE A 18 -1.19 -5.56 -10.25
CA PHE A 18 -2.58 -5.78 -9.88
C PHE A 18 -3.56 -5.07 -10.83
N LEU A 19 -3.34 -3.79 -11.14
CA LEU A 19 -4.20 -3.03 -12.06
C LEU A 19 -4.23 -3.63 -13.47
N ARG A 20 -3.08 -4.16 -13.94
CA ARG A 20 -3.00 -4.88 -15.20
C ARG A 20 -3.86 -6.14 -15.16
N THR A 21 -3.68 -6.98 -14.15
CA THR A 21 -4.49 -8.19 -13.97
C THR A 21 -5.98 -7.89 -13.91
N LEU A 22 -6.39 -6.85 -13.17
CA LEU A 22 -7.78 -6.46 -13.01
C LEU A 22 -8.46 -6.13 -14.35
N LYS A 23 -7.73 -5.50 -15.29
CA LYS A 23 -8.23 -5.17 -16.63
C LYS A 23 -8.26 -6.39 -17.56
N GLU A 24 -7.27 -7.27 -17.44
CA GLU A 24 -7.09 -8.41 -18.34
C GLU A 24 -8.10 -9.54 -18.09
N ILE A 25 -8.59 -9.72 -16.86
CA ILE A 25 -9.55 -10.81 -16.53
C ILE A 25 -10.76 -10.82 -17.46
N MET A 26 -11.47 -9.69 -17.59
CA MET A 26 -12.66 -9.64 -18.43
C MET A 26 -12.33 -9.77 -19.92
N GLN A 27 -11.12 -9.42 -20.34
CA GLN A 27 -10.65 -9.67 -21.70
C GLN A 27 -10.47 -11.16 -21.96
N LEU A 28 -9.83 -11.89 -21.05
CA LEU A 28 -9.66 -13.34 -21.13
C LEU A 28 -11.01 -14.06 -21.13
N VAL A 29 -11.92 -13.67 -20.24
CA VAL A 29 -13.30 -14.20 -20.22
C VAL A 29 -14.00 -13.95 -21.55
N SER A 30 -13.81 -12.78 -22.17
CA SER A 30 -14.40 -12.49 -23.49
C SER A 30 -13.86 -13.37 -24.60
N MET A 31 -12.58 -13.75 -24.53
CA MET A 31 -11.96 -14.64 -25.51
C MET A 31 -12.49 -16.07 -25.37
N GLU A 32 -12.70 -16.54 -24.14
CA GLU A 32 -13.22 -17.87 -23.86
C GLU A 32 -14.67 -18.05 -24.35
N VAL A 33 -15.52 -17.04 -24.17
CA VAL A 33 -16.96 -17.16 -24.49
C VAL A 33 -17.32 -16.88 -25.95
N GLN A 34 -16.34 -16.64 -26.84
CA GLN A 34 -16.59 -16.24 -28.24
C GLN A 34 -17.44 -17.26 -29.02
N GLY A 35 -17.37 -18.54 -28.64
CA GLY A 35 -18.16 -19.61 -29.25
C GLY A 35 -19.66 -19.57 -28.94
N SER A 36 -20.09 -18.80 -27.93
CA SER A 36 -21.49 -18.66 -27.53
C SER A 36 -21.96 -17.21 -27.64
N LYS A 37 -22.94 -16.96 -28.50
CA LYS A 37 -23.54 -15.62 -28.67
C LYS A 37 -24.21 -15.12 -27.40
N GLU A 38 -24.79 -16.01 -26.61
CA GLU A 38 -25.50 -15.68 -25.37
C GLU A 38 -24.50 -15.26 -24.29
N LEU A 39 -23.46 -16.07 -24.05
CA LEU A 39 -22.40 -15.74 -23.10
C LEU A 39 -21.61 -14.50 -23.52
N SER A 40 -21.37 -14.32 -24.82
CA SER A 40 -20.72 -13.12 -25.35
C SER A 40 -21.54 -11.85 -25.03
N LYS A 41 -22.87 -11.89 -25.17
CA LYS A 41 -23.74 -10.76 -24.80
C LYS A 41 -23.68 -10.47 -23.30
N LEU A 42 -23.69 -11.50 -22.46
CA LEU A 42 -23.55 -11.35 -21.01
C LEU A 42 -22.23 -10.68 -20.65
N VAL A 43 -21.12 -11.14 -21.23
CA VAL A 43 -19.79 -10.57 -20.95
C VAL A 43 -19.70 -9.11 -21.40
N VAL A 44 -20.31 -8.74 -22.54
CA VAL A 44 -20.41 -7.34 -22.97
C VAL A 44 -21.21 -6.51 -21.97
N ALA A 45 -22.34 -7.01 -21.49
CA ALA A 45 -23.14 -6.33 -20.46
C ALA A 45 -22.35 -6.13 -19.16
N LYS A 46 -21.67 -7.17 -18.69
CA LYS A 46 -20.82 -7.12 -17.48
C LYS A 46 -19.64 -6.17 -17.62
N LYS A 47 -19.00 -6.12 -18.79
CA LYS A 47 -17.96 -5.12 -19.09
C LYS A 47 -18.51 -3.70 -19.07
N SER A 48 -19.72 -3.47 -19.57
CA SER A 48 -20.36 -2.16 -19.54
C SER A 48 -20.69 -1.75 -18.11
N GLU A 49 -21.23 -2.66 -17.29
CA GLU A 49 -21.51 -2.44 -15.87
C GLU A 49 -20.23 -2.04 -15.11
N LEU A 50 -19.15 -2.81 -15.29
CA LEU A 50 -17.84 -2.51 -14.71
C LEU A 50 -17.28 -1.16 -15.22
N SER A 51 -17.45 -0.83 -16.50
CA SER A 51 -16.95 0.43 -17.05
C SER A 51 -17.76 1.65 -16.62
N SER A 52 -19.02 1.46 -16.20
CA SER A 52 -19.85 2.51 -15.60
C SER A 52 -19.55 2.74 -14.11
N ASP A 53 -18.91 1.79 -13.44
CA ASP A 53 -18.53 1.92 -12.05
C ASP A 53 -17.39 2.93 -11.88
N PRO A 54 -17.55 4.00 -11.09
CA PRO A 54 -16.55 5.08 -11.00
C PRO A 54 -15.16 4.61 -10.56
N LEU A 55 -15.10 3.64 -9.64
CA LEU A 55 -13.86 3.08 -9.14
C LEU A 55 -13.15 2.29 -10.24
N ILE A 56 -13.87 1.34 -10.86
CA ILE A 56 -13.28 0.50 -11.92
C ILE A 56 -12.88 1.33 -13.14
N ALA A 57 -13.74 2.25 -13.57
CA ALA A 57 -13.46 3.16 -14.68
C ALA A 57 -12.19 3.98 -14.43
N TYR A 58 -12.04 4.52 -13.22
CA TYR A 58 -10.83 5.23 -12.83
C TYR A 58 -9.61 4.31 -12.85
N LEU A 59 -9.65 3.16 -12.16
CA LEU A 59 -8.52 2.23 -12.06
C LEU A 59 -8.08 1.67 -13.41
N TYR A 60 -9.01 1.39 -14.32
CA TYR A 60 -8.71 0.94 -15.69
C TYR A 60 -7.99 2.00 -16.52
N LYS A 61 -8.30 3.28 -16.28
CA LYS A 61 -7.63 4.43 -16.91
C LYS A 61 -6.25 4.68 -16.29
N GLN A 62 -6.11 4.41 -14.99
CA GLN A 62 -4.86 4.60 -14.26
C GLN A 62 -3.75 3.61 -14.64
N ARG A 63 -4.01 2.52 -15.37
CA ARG A 63 -2.96 1.64 -15.93
C ARG A 63 -1.88 2.43 -16.68
N ASP A 64 -2.30 3.42 -17.47
CA ASP A 64 -1.38 4.19 -18.32
C ASP A 64 -0.61 5.26 -17.51
N VAL A 65 -1.02 5.49 -16.25
CA VAL A 65 -0.66 6.67 -15.45
C VAL A 65 0.06 6.30 -14.13
N VAL A 66 -0.24 5.15 -13.51
CA VAL A 66 0.41 4.66 -12.26
C VAL A 66 1.89 4.34 -12.44
N VAL A 67 2.37 4.25 -13.69
CA VAL A 67 3.79 4.20 -14.03
C VAL A 67 4.51 5.53 -13.70
N HIS A 68 3.78 6.65 -13.62
CA HIS A 68 4.33 7.96 -13.27
C HIS A 68 4.30 8.16 -11.76
N LYS A 69 5.49 8.33 -11.15
CA LYS A 69 5.69 8.50 -9.69
C LYS A 69 4.82 9.60 -9.06
N GLU A 70 4.40 10.56 -9.87
CA GLU A 70 3.70 11.80 -9.53
C GLU A 70 2.27 11.62 -9.00
N MET A 71 1.62 10.46 -9.22
CA MET A 71 0.18 10.32 -8.91
C MET A 71 -0.14 9.78 -7.52
N LEU A 72 0.77 9.04 -6.89
CA LEU A 72 0.61 8.62 -5.50
C LEU A 72 1.03 9.74 -4.52
N LYS A 73 1.99 10.57 -4.92
CA LYS A 73 2.62 11.58 -4.06
C LYS A 73 1.66 12.62 -3.45
N PRO A 74 0.63 13.15 -4.15
CA PRO A 74 -0.15 14.28 -3.63
C PRO A 74 -1.05 13.93 -2.45
N ALA A 75 -1.54 12.69 -2.39
CA ALA A 75 -2.48 12.24 -1.36
C ALA A 75 -1.87 11.24 -0.36
N SER A 76 -0.74 10.61 -0.72
CA SER A 76 -0.05 9.66 0.16
C SER A 76 0.74 10.39 1.25
N ARG A 77 0.85 9.76 2.42
CA ARG A 77 1.53 10.32 3.59
C ARG A 77 2.49 9.30 4.17
N GLY A 78 3.57 9.79 4.75
CA GLY A 78 4.45 8.99 5.58
C GLY A 78 4.96 9.83 6.74
N SER A 79 5.16 9.20 7.90
CA SER A 79 5.75 9.85 9.06
C SER A 79 6.58 8.87 9.88
N VAL A 80 7.75 9.32 10.34
CA VAL A 80 8.48 8.65 11.42
C VAL A 80 7.88 9.10 12.74
N GLY A 81 7.60 8.17 13.64
CA GLY A 81 7.00 8.48 14.91
C GLY A 81 7.20 7.39 15.94
N PHE A 82 6.36 7.46 16.96
CA PHE A 82 6.41 6.60 18.12
C PHE A 82 5.06 5.91 18.30
N THR A 83 5.06 4.58 18.43
CA THR A 83 3.84 3.79 18.61
C THR A 83 3.80 3.18 20.02
N ARG A 84 2.58 3.07 20.57
CA ARG A 84 2.31 2.25 21.76
C ARG A 84 1.19 1.28 21.42
N GLY A 85 1.49 -0.01 21.33
CA GLY A 85 0.54 -1.00 20.81
C GLY A 85 0.29 -0.86 19.31
N ARG A 86 -0.97 -0.62 18.90
CA ARG A 86 -1.42 -0.67 17.49
C ARG A 86 -1.65 0.69 16.82
N GLY A 87 -1.11 1.77 17.37
CA GLY A 87 -1.33 3.11 16.84
C GLY A 87 -0.26 4.12 17.24
N MET A 88 -0.09 5.13 16.40
CA MET A 88 0.83 6.24 16.63
C MET A 88 0.40 7.04 17.87
N LYS A 89 1.37 7.38 18.73
CA LYS A 89 1.15 8.28 19.85
C LYS A 89 0.89 9.68 19.28
N LEU A 90 -0.25 10.27 19.67
CA LEU A 90 -0.74 11.55 19.15
C LEU A 90 0.33 12.65 19.22
N GLY A 91 0.53 13.35 18.10
CA GLY A 91 1.33 14.58 18.05
C GLY A 91 2.84 14.41 17.82
N LEU A 92 3.35 13.18 17.67
CA LEU A 92 4.78 12.92 17.49
C LEU A 92 5.05 12.25 16.13
N GLY A 93 5.27 13.05 15.09
CA GLY A 93 5.61 12.51 13.77
C GLY A 93 6.35 13.50 12.88
N LEU A 94 7.53 13.11 12.38
CA LEU A 94 8.22 13.87 11.34
C LEU A 94 7.74 13.38 9.96
N PRO A 95 7.19 14.26 9.10
CA PRO A 95 6.76 13.87 7.76
C PRO A 95 7.95 13.40 6.93
N ILE A 96 7.75 12.32 6.16
CA ILE A 96 8.74 11.78 5.23
C ILE A 96 8.19 11.83 3.81
N ASP A 97 9.08 11.81 2.82
CA ASP A 97 8.68 11.66 1.43
C ASP A 97 7.94 10.31 1.26
N PRO A 98 6.66 10.31 0.84
CA PRO A 98 5.91 9.08 0.62
C PRO A 98 6.54 8.21 -0.47
N LEU A 99 7.44 8.71 -1.31
CA LEU A 99 8.16 7.91 -2.30
C LEU A 99 9.49 7.33 -1.78
N SER A 100 9.88 7.65 -0.55
CA SER A 100 11.05 7.03 0.09
C SER A 100 10.67 5.70 0.73
N ASP A 101 11.57 4.73 0.72
CA ASP A 101 11.42 3.50 1.48
C ASP A 101 11.45 3.82 2.98
N SER A 102 10.57 3.16 3.75
CA SER A 102 10.41 3.46 5.19
C SER A 102 11.71 3.27 5.96
N ARG A 103 12.48 2.23 5.62
CA ARG A 103 13.79 1.96 6.21
C ARG A 103 14.82 3.06 5.95
N GLU A 104 14.80 3.65 4.76
CA GLU A 104 15.71 4.75 4.43
C GLU A 104 15.26 6.05 5.07
N ALA A 105 13.95 6.26 5.20
CA ALA A 105 13.38 7.40 5.88
C ALA A 105 13.72 7.42 7.38
N ILE A 106 13.57 6.28 8.08
CA ILE A 106 13.96 6.20 9.50
C ILE A 106 15.47 6.39 9.70
N LYS A 107 16.31 5.85 8.81
CA LYS A 107 17.77 6.05 8.89
C LYS A 107 18.16 7.51 8.73
N LYS A 108 17.49 8.25 7.83
CA LYS A 108 17.70 9.70 7.70
C LYS A 108 17.33 10.43 8.99
N TYR A 109 16.24 10.04 9.63
CA TYR A 109 15.85 10.59 10.92
C TYR A 109 16.87 10.27 12.02
N ILE A 110 17.31 9.01 12.12
CA ILE A 110 18.35 8.58 13.07
C ILE A 110 19.66 9.34 12.85
N TYR A 111 20.06 9.55 11.59
CA TYR A 111 21.25 10.34 11.27
C TYR A 111 21.12 11.80 11.72
N PHE A 112 19.96 12.42 11.50
CA PHE A 112 19.69 13.77 11.98
C PHE A 112 19.76 13.84 13.52
N ALA A 113 19.11 12.91 14.21
CA ALA A 113 19.15 12.83 15.67
C ALA A 113 20.56 12.53 16.22
N ALA A 114 21.40 11.80 15.48
CA ALA A 114 22.79 11.54 15.83
C ALA A 114 23.69 12.79 15.71
N LYS A 115 23.36 13.69 14.78
CA LYS A 115 24.12 14.93 14.55
C LYS A 115 23.82 15.99 15.61
N ASP A 116 22.53 16.16 15.91
CA ASP A 116 22.07 17.19 16.83
C ASP A 116 21.49 16.54 18.09
N THR A 117 20.17 16.37 18.14
CA THR A 117 19.46 15.72 19.25
C THR A 117 18.16 15.14 18.71
N ASP A 118 17.67 14.05 19.31
CA ASP A 118 16.33 13.53 19.07
C ASP A 118 15.28 14.51 19.63
N PHE A 119 15.05 15.63 18.93
CA PHE A 119 14.16 16.71 19.35
C PHE A 119 12.74 16.22 19.65
N MET A 120 12.27 15.20 18.92
CA MET A 120 10.92 14.67 19.09
C MET A 120 10.83 13.56 20.15
N GLY A 121 11.97 13.05 20.64
CA GLY A 121 11.99 11.92 21.58
C GLY A 121 11.34 10.66 21.03
N ILE A 122 11.44 10.42 19.72
CA ILE A 122 10.78 9.30 19.03
C ILE A 122 11.73 8.13 18.74
N LEU A 123 13.03 8.28 19.02
CA LEU A 123 13.98 7.18 18.97
C LEU A 123 13.96 6.40 20.27
N TYR A 124 13.23 5.30 20.22
CA TYR A 124 13.20 4.35 21.29
C TYR A 124 14.32 3.31 21.13
N THR A 125 15.26 3.28 22.10
CA THR A 125 16.50 2.47 22.04
C THR A 125 16.62 1.41 23.12
N GLU A 126 15.70 1.35 24.07
CA GLU A 126 15.72 0.42 25.21
C GLU A 126 14.51 -0.52 25.13
N GLU A 127 14.64 -1.76 25.56
CA GLU A 127 13.51 -2.69 25.65
C GLU A 127 13.06 -2.78 27.12
N ASP A 128 12.17 -1.88 27.55
CA ASP A 128 11.72 -1.79 28.96
C ASP A 128 10.40 -2.54 29.25
N GLY A 129 9.83 -3.23 28.26
CA GLY A 129 8.54 -3.93 28.36
C GLY A 129 7.31 -3.02 28.31
N GLY A 130 7.47 -1.71 28.10
CA GLY A 130 6.41 -0.70 28.00
C GLY A 130 5.58 -0.78 26.71
N GLY A 131 6.01 -1.61 25.75
CA GLY A 131 5.33 -1.81 24.47
C GLY A 131 5.39 -0.60 23.54
N GLU A 132 6.40 0.25 23.77
CA GLU A 132 6.68 1.45 23.01
C GLU A 132 7.77 1.16 21.98
N TYR A 133 7.60 1.65 20.75
CA TYR A 133 8.57 1.40 19.67
C TYR A 133 8.66 2.57 18.70
N THR A 134 9.84 2.76 18.14
CA THR A 134 10.05 3.64 16.97
C THR A 134 9.37 3.00 15.76
N CYS A 135 8.60 3.78 14.99
CA CYS A 135 7.93 3.27 13.80
C CYS A 135 7.90 4.26 12.64
N VAL A 136 7.65 3.75 11.44
CA VAL A 136 7.19 4.55 10.31
C VAL A 136 5.74 4.20 10.03
N GLN A 137 4.87 5.20 10.09
CA GLN A 137 3.51 5.09 9.58
C GLN A 137 3.47 5.54 8.12
N ARG A 138 2.73 4.81 7.28
CA ARG A 138 2.57 5.09 5.86
C ARG A 138 1.12 4.91 5.43
N GLN A 139 0.70 5.73 4.48
CA GLN A 139 -0.62 5.72 3.86
C GLN A 139 -0.48 5.94 2.37
N TRP A 140 -1.11 5.09 1.56
CA TRP A 140 -1.09 5.17 0.10
C TRP A 140 -2.47 5.51 -0.41
N ARG A 141 -2.62 6.69 -0.99
CA ARG A 141 -3.90 7.24 -1.44
C ARG A 141 -3.80 7.80 -2.86
N LEU A 142 -4.91 7.75 -3.57
CA LEU A 142 -5.04 8.34 -4.90
C LEU A 142 -5.68 9.71 -4.78
N SER A 143 -5.25 10.67 -5.60
CA SER A 143 -5.82 12.04 -5.58
C SER A 143 -7.34 12.07 -5.81
N HIS A 144 -7.87 11.15 -6.62
CA HIS A 144 -9.31 11.02 -6.87
C HIS A 144 -10.08 10.35 -5.72
N PHE A 145 -9.38 9.64 -4.83
CA PHE A 145 -9.95 8.96 -3.67
C PHE A 145 -9.09 9.27 -2.42
N PRO A 146 -9.05 10.54 -1.98
CA PRO A 146 -8.07 11.00 -0.99
C PRO A 146 -8.32 10.42 0.41
N GLU A 147 -9.54 9.98 0.69
CA GLU A 147 -9.94 9.45 2.00
C GLU A 147 -9.84 7.94 2.11
N THR A 148 -9.56 7.23 1.02
CA THR A 148 -9.57 5.77 0.98
C THR A 148 -8.18 5.22 0.67
N GLU A 149 -7.75 4.25 1.47
CA GLU A 149 -6.48 3.55 1.22
C GLU A 149 -6.54 2.77 -0.09
N ILE A 150 -5.43 2.78 -0.83
CA ILE A 150 -5.38 2.12 -2.13
C ILE A 150 -5.55 0.60 -2.04
N THR A 151 -5.16 -0.02 -0.93
CA THR A 151 -5.36 -1.45 -0.69
C THR A 151 -6.84 -1.79 -0.51
N GLU A 152 -7.60 -0.90 0.12
CA GLU A 152 -9.06 -1.01 0.24
C GLU A 152 -9.74 -0.84 -1.13
N LEU A 153 -9.34 0.19 -1.89
CA LEU A 153 -9.80 0.38 -3.27
C LEU A 153 -9.51 -0.83 -4.15
N ALA A 154 -8.32 -1.42 -4.02
CA ALA A 154 -7.92 -2.61 -4.75
C ALA A 154 -8.80 -3.83 -4.38
N ALA A 155 -9.09 -4.03 -3.09
CA ALA A 155 -9.96 -5.11 -2.64
C ALA A 155 -11.38 -4.96 -3.19
N SER A 156 -11.98 -3.77 -3.06
CA SER A 156 -13.33 -3.51 -3.60
C SER A 156 -13.36 -3.68 -5.12
N ALA A 157 -12.31 -3.25 -5.82
CA ALA A 157 -12.21 -3.42 -7.27
C ALA A 157 -12.11 -4.91 -7.66
N TRP A 158 -11.30 -5.68 -6.93
CA TRP A 158 -11.18 -7.12 -7.10
C TRP A 158 -12.53 -7.83 -6.91
N GLU A 159 -13.26 -7.51 -5.85
CA GLU A 159 -14.58 -8.11 -5.57
C GLU A 159 -15.57 -7.89 -6.72
N LYS A 160 -15.62 -6.67 -7.29
CA LYS A 160 -16.50 -6.36 -8.42
C LYS A 160 -16.15 -7.18 -9.66
N VAL A 161 -14.87 -7.25 -10.02
CA VAL A 161 -14.40 -7.99 -11.21
C VAL A 161 -14.55 -9.51 -11.01
N ALA A 162 -14.26 -10.00 -9.80
CA ALA A 162 -14.46 -11.39 -9.44
C ALA A 162 -15.95 -11.75 -9.54
N GLN A 163 -16.85 -10.94 -8.99
CA GLN A 163 -18.29 -11.19 -9.08
C GLN A 163 -18.76 -11.24 -10.54
N ALA A 164 -18.34 -10.30 -11.38
CA ALA A 164 -18.67 -10.32 -12.81
C ALA A 164 -18.17 -11.59 -13.51
N SER A 165 -16.99 -12.10 -13.14
CA SER A 165 -16.45 -13.35 -13.67
C SER A 165 -17.23 -14.58 -13.16
N PHE A 166 -17.67 -14.54 -11.90
CA PHE A 166 -18.49 -15.57 -11.28
C PHE A 166 -19.89 -15.66 -11.90
N ASP A 167 -20.50 -14.53 -12.23
CA ASP A 167 -21.79 -14.49 -12.92
C ASP A 167 -21.69 -15.23 -14.27
N VAL A 168 -20.63 -14.98 -15.04
CA VAL A 168 -20.38 -15.66 -16.31
C VAL A 168 -20.13 -17.16 -16.09
N ALA A 169 -19.31 -17.52 -15.11
CA ALA A 169 -19.04 -18.92 -14.79
C ALA A 169 -20.31 -19.67 -14.33
N GLY A 170 -21.19 -19.01 -13.58
CA GLY A 170 -22.48 -19.55 -13.17
C GLY A 170 -23.38 -19.89 -14.36
N GLU A 171 -23.45 -18.98 -15.34
CA GLU A 171 -24.18 -19.22 -16.60
C GLU A 171 -23.54 -20.33 -17.46
N MET A 172 -22.24 -20.57 -17.31
CA MET A 172 -21.57 -21.75 -17.89
C MET A 172 -21.83 -23.05 -17.13
N GLY A 173 -22.61 -23.01 -16.04
CA GLY A 173 -22.93 -24.18 -15.20
C GLY A 173 -21.88 -24.52 -14.15
N ALA A 174 -20.94 -23.62 -13.85
CA ALA A 174 -19.92 -23.87 -12.84
C ALA A 174 -20.52 -23.93 -11.43
N LYS A 175 -20.05 -24.88 -10.61
CA LYS A 175 -20.36 -24.90 -9.18
C LYS A 175 -19.49 -23.88 -8.46
N LEU A 176 -20.06 -22.71 -8.19
CA LEU A 176 -19.35 -21.58 -7.61
C LEU A 176 -19.12 -21.78 -6.10
N ILE A 177 -17.88 -21.56 -5.66
CA ILE A 177 -17.55 -21.36 -4.25
C ILE A 177 -17.38 -19.86 -4.05
N LYS A 178 -18.28 -19.22 -3.29
CA LYS A 178 -18.24 -17.77 -3.09
C LYS A 178 -16.85 -17.37 -2.56
N PRO A 179 -16.10 -16.52 -3.29
CA PRO A 179 -14.80 -16.08 -2.82
C PRO A 179 -15.03 -15.22 -1.58
N THR A 180 -14.31 -15.52 -0.51
CA THR A 180 -14.25 -14.63 0.65
C THR A 180 -12.91 -13.95 0.62
N PHE A 181 -12.94 -12.62 0.58
CA PHE A 181 -11.76 -11.78 0.71
C PHE A 181 -11.88 -11.06 2.05
N LYS A 182 -10.84 -11.16 2.88
CA LYS A 182 -10.72 -10.38 4.11
C LYS A 182 -9.43 -9.61 4.02
N LEU A 183 -9.55 -8.28 4.02
CA LEU A 183 -8.40 -7.40 4.17
C LEU A 183 -7.73 -7.66 5.52
N GLY A 184 -6.40 -7.57 5.54
CA GLY A 184 -5.64 -7.52 6.78
C GLY A 184 -6.03 -6.30 7.62
N ASN A 185 -5.62 -6.29 8.88
CA ASN A 185 -5.80 -5.10 9.71
C ASN A 185 -4.93 -3.96 9.14
N PRO A 186 -5.50 -2.80 8.75
CA PRO A 186 -4.72 -1.69 8.19
C PRO A 186 -3.55 -1.26 9.07
N ASN A 187 -3.71 -1.31 10.40
CA ASN A 187 -2.65 -0.93 11.34
C ASN A 187 -1.46 -1.92 11.34
N GLN A 188 -1.64 -3.16 10.88
CA GLN A 188 -0.52 -4.10 10.74
C GLN A 188 0.32 -3.83 9.50
N VAL A 189 -0.26 -3.17 8.50
CA VAL A 189 0.37 -2.92 7.20
C VAL A 189 0.90 -1.49 7.12
N GLN A 190 0.23 -0.54 7.75
CA GLN A 190 0.61 0.88 7.72
C GLN A 190 1.80 1.20 8.61
N PHE A 191 2.12 0.34 9.58
CA PHE A 191 3.17 0.58 10.57
C PHE A 191 4.33 -0.38 10.37
N GLU A 192 5.50 0.16 10.05
CA GLU A 192 6.76 -0.57 10.15
C GLU A 192 7.38 -0.26 11.51
N ILE A 193 7.46 -1.27 12.37
CA ILE A 193 7.97 -1.13 13.74
C ILE A 193 9.44 -1.57 13.76
N TYR A 194 10.29 -0.74 14.36
CA TYR A 194 11.71 -1.02 14.52
C TYR A 194 12.03 -1.44 15.95
N ARG A 195 12.84 -2.49 16.07
CA ARG A 195 13.30 -2.99 17.37
C ARG A 195 14.24 -1.99 18.04
N PRO A 196 14.18 -1.80 19.37
CA PRO A 196 15.01 -0.83 20.06
C PRO A 196 16.51 -1.06 19.84
N GLU A 197 16.94 -2.33 19.85
CA GLU A 197 18.34 -2.71 19.60
C GLU A 197 18.82 -2.26 18.23
N TRP A 198 17.98 -2.44 17.20
CA TRP A 198 18.31 -2.01 15.83
C TRP A 198 18.42 -0.48 15.76
N VAL A 199 17.49 0.25 16.38
CA VAL A 199 17.52 1.72 16.43
C VAL A 199 18.81 2.19 17.12
N LYS A 200 19.16 1.57 18.25
CA LYS A 200 20.39 1.85 19.00
C LYS A 200 21.64 1.60 18.16
N GLU A 201 21.73 0.46 17.46
CA GLU A 201 22.84 0.15 16.56
C GLU A 201 22.98 1.18 15.44
N GLN A 202 21.88 1.58 14.79
CA GLN A 202 21.91 2.58 13.73
C GLN A 202 22.30 3.97 14.25
N LEU A 203 21.85 4.33 15.45
CA LEU A 203 22.19 5.59 16.10
C LEU A 203 23.69 5.66 16.40
N GLU A 204 24.25 4.62 17.02
CA GLU A 204 25.68 4.54 17.32
C GLU A 204 26.55 4.47 16.07
N HIS A 205 26.09 3.76 15.03
CA HIS A 205 26.75 3.77 13.73
C HIS A 205 26.80 5.18 13.13
N SER A 206 25.69 5.90 13.18
CA SER A 206 25.58 7.27 12.63
C SER A 206 26.49 8.24 13.39
N LYS A 207 26.52 8.18 14.73
CA LYS A 207 27.44 8.98 15.56
C LYS A 207 28.90 8.75 15.18
N LYS A 208 29.31 7.48 14.99
CA LYS A 208 30.67 7.13 14.56
C LYS A 208 31.02 7.67 13.18
N LEU A 209 30.08 7.64 12.23
CA LEU A 209 30.29 8.20 10.90
C LEU A 209 30.48 9.72 10.94
N ILE A 210 29.68 10.42 11.74
CA ILE A 210 29.77 11.87 11.90
C ILE A 210 31.11 12.26 12.53
N ALA A 211 31.52 11.58 13.60
CA ALA A 211 32.81 11.80 14.25
C ALA A 211 34.01 11.58 13.30
N LYS A 212 33.91 10.64 12.35
CA LYS A 212 34.96 10.38 11.35
C LYS A 212 35.00 11.42 10.23
N ASN A 213 33.85 11.98 9.85
CA ASN A 213 33.72 12.85 8.70
C ASN A 213 33.86 14.35 9.02
N GLY A 214 34.03 14.71 10.30
CA GLY A 214 34.42 16.07 10.71
C GLY A 214 33.47 17.17 10.23
N VAL A 215 32.16 16.96 10.38
CA VAL A 215 31.13 17.99 10.13
C VAL A 215 30.66 18.55 11.46
#